data_AF-A0A7C1JSC4-F1
#
_entry.id   AF-A0A7C1JSC4-F1
#
_cell.length_a   1.000
_cell.length_b   1.000
_cell.length_c   1.000
_cell.angle_alpha   90.00
_cell.angle_beta   90.00
_cell.angle_gamma   90.00
#
_symmetry.space_group_name_H-M   'P 1'
#
loop_
_entity.id
_entity.type
_entity.pdbx_description
1 polymer ?
#
loop_
_entity_poly.entity_id
_entity_poly.type
_entity_poly.pdbx_seq_one_letter_code
_entity_poly.pdbx_strand_id
1 'polypeptide(L)'
;MPSSYVYLTGSLSLDAVVGPQGQVRVLLSDNNGLDWKEVATVASSGRQTVDLSPLVLRRYDYRLRVVLTGKGTGLQDLSVTHDFSHSQRALPALGQGKNTVTVSAGPPEGTVTLQASTKLQWKGKNLVYTDFHPELKNIQPDLMRVEGASGEATFAIAAPGDIVRLRCGVHYRARDKADGWEVQVSFDGGESFKTVHQLSGPTPGHCDYFTVEGVPPGTREAMVRFVGRQRNTTCLFSLRLDADYREPLGGFRPFKVTYVWEEGGLEKRQTLLAEKPQQTFTIACDSTPVMKSLILEF
;
A
#
# COMPACT_ATOMS: atom_id res chain seq x y z
N MET A 1 -1.49 -3.05 13.05
CA MET A 1 -1.19 -3.06 11.59
C MET A 1 -2.51 -3.13 10.86
N PRO A 2 -2.82 -2.20 9.92
CA PRO A 2 -3.87 -2.47 8.94
C PRO A 2 -3.54 -3.82 8.28
N SER A 3 -4.51 -4.74 8.27
CA SER A 3 -4.35 -6.05 7.65
C SER A 3 -4.13 -5.82 6.16
N SER A 4 -2.88 -5.86 5.73
CA SER A 4 -2.51 -5.56 4.37
C SER A 4 -3.10 -6.61 3.43
N TYR A 5 -4.07 -6.20 2.60
CA TYR A 5 -4.61 -7.03 1.53
C TYR A 5 -3.52 -7.31 0.52
N VAL A 6 -3.43 -8.54 0.03
CA VAL A 6 -2.45 -8.91 -0.99
C VAL A 6 -3.19 -9.36 -2.23
N TYR A 7 -2.89 -8.77 -3.38
CA TYR A 7 -3.47 -9.20 -4.65
C TYR A 7 -3.00 -10.61 -5.03
N LEU A 8 -3.97 -11.44 -5.43
CA LEU A 8 -3.76 -12.82 -5.88
C LEU A 8 -3.94 -12.94 -7.40
N THR A 9 -4.89 -12.19 -7.95
CA THR A 9 -5.17 -12.10 -9.39
C THR A 9 -5.48 -10.65 -9.75
N GLY A 10 -5.46 -10.32 -11.04
CA GLY A 10 -5.86 -9.00 -11.52
C GLY A 10 -6.28 -9.03 -12.97
N SER A 11 -7.39 -8.37 -13.30
CA SER A 11 -7.88 -8.21 -14.67
C SER A 11 -8.31 -6.77 -14.89
N LEU A 12 -7.88 -6.22 -16.03
CA LEU A 12 -8.31 -4.92 -16.52
C LEU A 12 -9.19 -5.14 -17.76
N SER A 13 -10.43 -4.64 -17.70
CA SER A 13 -11.31 -4.54 -18.87
C SER A 13 -11.47 -3.07 -19.22
N LEU A 14 -11.23 -2.71 -20.47
CA LEU A 14 -11.43 -1.35 -20.98
C LEU A 14 -12.22 -1.39 -22.29
N ASP A 15 -13.10 -0.43 -22.50
CA ASP A 15 -13.80 -0.24 -23.77
C ASP A 15 -13.31 1.05 -24.43
N ALA A 16 -12.45 0.90 -25.44
CA ALA A 16 -11.75 2.02 -26.05
C ALA A 16 -12.56 2.64 -27.19
N VAL A 17 -12.54 3.96 -27.29
CA VAL A 17 -12.84 4.69 -28.52
C VAL A 17 -11.51 5.17 -29.07
N VAL A 18 -11.16 4.79 -30.29
CA VAL A 18 -9.90 5.19 -30.93
C VAL A 18 -10.21 6.04 -32.15
N GLY A 19 -9.86 7.32 -32.07
CA GLY A 19 -10.01 8.26 -33.18
C GLY A 19 -8.93 8.08 -34.27
N PRO A 20 -8.99 8.86 -35.37
CA PRO A 20 -7.98 8.80 -36.42
C PRO A 20 -6.55 8.99 -35.86
N GLN A 21 -5.64 8.07 -36.19
CA GLN A 21 -4.26 8.02 -35.67
C GLN A 21 -4.17 7.98 -34.13
N GLY A 22 -5.24 7.55 -33.47
CA GLY A 22 -5.31 7.45 -32.03
C GLY A 22 -4.75 6.15 -31.47
N GLN A 23 -4.46 6.17 -30.18
CA GLN A 23 -4.15 4.95 -29.41
C GLN A 23 -4.44 5.19 -27.92
N VAL A 24 -4.81 4.11 -27.24
CA VAL A 24 -4.87 4.02 -25.79
C VAL A 24 -3.72 3.14 -25.32
N ARG A 25 -2.84 3.67 -24.48
CA ARG A 25 -1.76 2.89 -23.84
C ARG A 25 -2.05 2.74 -22.37
N VAL A 26 -1.83 1.54 -21.83
CA VAL A 26 -1.95 1.28 -20.39
C VAL A 26 -0.56 0.98 -19.86
N LEU A 27 -0.16 1.72 -18.83
CA LEU A 27 1.09 1.51 -18.12
C LEU A 27 0.79 1.10 -16.67
N LEU A 28 1.61 0.22 -16.13
CA LEU A 28 1.54 -0.27 -14.76
C LEU A 28 2.83 0.10 -14.02
N SER A 29 2.69 0.50 -12.76
CA SER A 29 3.80 0.68 -11.83
C SER A 29 3.47 -0.06 -10.53
N ASP A 30 4.35 -0.95 -10.09
CA ASP A 30 4.24 -1.62 -8.78
C ASP A 30 5.15 -0.97 -7.72
N ASN A 31 5.89 0.10 -8.06
CA ASN A 31 6.80 0.82 -7.17
C ASN A 31 6.45 2.31 -7.04
N ASN A 32 5.18 2.60 -6.79
CA ASN A 32 4.68 3.95 -6.49
C ASN A 32 4.90 4.98 -7.62
N GLY A 33 4.95 4.53 -8.87
CA GLY A 33 5.08 5.39 -10.04
C GLY A 33 6.51 5.80 -10.38
N LEU A 34 7.52 5.17 -9.76
CA LEU A 34 8.93 5.39 -10.09
C LEU A 34 9.25 4.80 -11.48
N ASP A 35 8.84 3.55 -11.72
CA ASP A 35 8.96 2.90 -13.01
C ASP A 35 7.60 2.60 -13.62
N TRP A 36 7.52 2.66 -14.95
CA TRP A 36 6.31 2.39 -15.70
C TRP A 36 6.57 1.35 -16.78
N LYS A 37 5.83 0.25 -16.72
CA LYS A 37 5.82 -0.78 -17.74
C LYS A 37 4.55 -0.66 -18.57
N GLU A 38 4.68 -0.59 -19.89
CA GLU A 38 3.52 -0.74 -20.76
C GLU A 38 2.97 -2.17 -20.69
N VAL A 39 1.67 -2.30 -20.44
CA VAL A 39 0.98 -3.59 -20.33
C VAL A 39 -0.04 -3.81 -21.45
N ALA A 40 -0.46 -2.74 -22.12
CA ALA A 40 -1.30 -2.82 -23.32
C ALA A 40 -1.16 -1.57 -24.19
N THR A 41 -1.30 -1.78 -25.50
CA THR A 41 -1.51 -0.73 -26.49
C THR A 41 -2.70 -1.12 -27.36
N VAL A 42 -3.70 -0.23 -27.41
CA VAL A 42 -4.97 -0.44 -28.10
C VAL A 42 -5.09 0.60 -29.21
N ALA A 43 -5.01 0.13 -30.45
CA ALA A 43 -5.03 0.94 -31.66
C ALA A 43 -6.36 0.88 -32.42
N SER A 44 -7.35 0.16 -31.90
CA SER A 44 -8.70 0.05 -32.46
C SER A 44 -9.74 0.18 -31.37
N SER A 45 -10.92 0.70 -31.72
CA SER A 45 -12.05 0.81 -30.80
C SER A 45 -12.59 -0.56 -30.37
N GLY A 46 -13.27 -0.59 -29.23
CA GLY A 46 -13.95 -1.75 -28.67
C GLY A 46 -13.33 -2.26 -27.37
N ARG A 47 -13.96 -3.30 -26.83
CA ARG A 47 -13.58 -3.91 -25.55
C ARG A 47 -12.29 -4.72 -25.65
N GLN A 48 -11.40 -4.50 -24.70
CA GLN A 48 -10.14 -5.21 -24.53
C GLN A 48 -10.00 -5.66 -23.08
N THR A 49 -9.40 -6.84 -22.88
CA THR A 49 -9.08 -7.36 -21.55
C THR A 49 -7.59 -7.62 -21.45
N VAL A 50 -7.00 -7.22 -20.32
CA VAL A 50 -5.57 -7.40 -20.01
C VAL A 50 -5.46 -8.17 -18.71
N ASP A 51 -4.78 -9.32 -18.74
CA ASP A 51 -4.44 -10.06 -17.53
C ASP A 51 -3.29 -9.35 -16.80
N LEU A 52 -3.57 -8.84 -15.61
CA LEU A 52 -2.60 -8.18 -14.74
C LEU A 52 -2.00 -9.15 -13.71
N SER A 53 -2.55 -10.36 -13.57
CA SER A 53 -2.18 -11.32 -12.52
C SER A 53 -0.67 -11.56 -12.41
N PRO A 54 0.09 -11.74 -13.52
CA PRO A 54 1.54 -11.94 -13.44
C PRO A 54 2.32 -10.74 -12.88
N LEU A 55 1.73 -9.54 -12.89
CA LEU A 55 2.37 -8.29 -12.50
C LEU A 55 1.95 -7.84 -11.09
N VAL A 56 0.72 -8.15 -10.68
CA VAL A 56 0.16 -7.68 -9.40
C VAL A 56 0.18 -8.74 -8.30
N LEU A 57 0.46 -10.01 -8.63
CA LEU A 57 0.57 -11.07 -7.63
C LEU A 57 1.54 -10.69 -6.51
N ARG A 58 1.09 -10.81 -5.26
CA ARG A 58 1.84 -10.46 -4.04
C ARG A 58 2.13 -8.97 -3.85
N ARG A 59 1.47 -8.10 -4.61
CA ARG A 59 1.56 -6.65 -4.40
C ARG A 59 0.51 -6.19 -3.40
N TYR A 60 0.85 -5.13 -2.67
CA TYR A 60 -0.05 -4.43 -1.76
C TYR A 60 -0.76 -3.26 -2.42
N ASP A 61 -0.09 -2.65 -3.40
CA ASP A 61 -0.57 -1.52 -4.18
C ASP A 61 0.13 -1.57 -5.56
N TYR A 62 -0.51 -0.99 -6.56
CA TYR A 62 0.05 -0.71 -7.86
C TYR A 62 -0.75 0.42 -8.52
N ARG A 63 -0.13 1.12 -9.47
CA ARG A 63 -0.75 2.22 -10.21
C ARG A 63 -0.96 1.84 -11.66
N LEU A 64 -2.10 2.24 -12.20
CA LEU A 64 -2.37 2.24 -13.63
C LEU A 64 -2.34 3.68 -14.16
N ARG A 65 -1.73 3.85 -15.33
CA ARG A 65 -1.78 5.08 -16.11
C ARG A 65 -2.33 4.76 -17.48
N VAL A 66 -3.47 5.35 -17.80
CA VAL A 66 -4.06 5.28 -19.15
C VAL A 66 -3.66 6.54 -19.91
N VAL A 67 -2.94 6.36 -21.01
CA VAL A 67 -2.48 7.44 -21.90
C VAL A 67 -3.32 7.41 -23.17
N LEU A 68 -4.08 8.48 -23.38
CA LEU A 68 -4.93 8.66 -24.55
C LEU A 68 -4.25 9.61 -25.53
N THR A 69 -4.13 9.22 -26.78
CA THR A 69 -3.56 10.07 -27.84
C THR A 69 -4.40 10.01 -29.11
N GLY A 70 -4.34 11.07 -29.92
CA GLY A 70 -5.17 11.25 -31.10
C GLY A 70 -6.53 11.88 -30.76
N LYS A 71 -7.02 12.73 -31.67
CA LYS A 71 -8.30 13.43 -31.50
C LYS A 71 -9.45 12.42 -31.52
N GLY A 72 -10.32 12.48 -30.52
CA GLY A 72 -11.48 11.59 -30.40
C GLY A 72 -11.18 10.24 -29.75
N THR A 73 -9.96 10.02 -29.27
CA THR A 73 -9.61 8.82 -28.49
C THR A 73 -10.05 8.97 -27.03
N GLY A 74 -10.64 7.93 -26.46
CA GLY A 74 -11.16 7.91 -25.09
C GLY A 74 -11.47 6.50 -24.59
N LEU A 75 -12.07 6.42 -23.41
CA LEU A 75 -12.63 5.20 -22.82
C LEU A 75 -14.13 5.39 -22.59
N GLN A 76 -14.93 4.41 -22.99
CA GLN A 76 -16.36 4.35 -22.61
C GLN A 76 -16.54 3.68 -21.25
N ASP A 77 -15.71 2.69 -20.96
CA ASP A 77 -15.79 1.88 -19.75
C ASP A 77 -14.38 1.46 -19.28
N LEU A 78 -14.23 1.30 -17.97
CA LEU A 78 -13.01 0.86 -17.32
C LEU A 78 -13.38 0.08 -16.06
N SER A 79 -13.01 -1.19 -16.00
CA SER A 79 -13.19 -2.05 -14.84
C SER A 79 -11.88 -2.72 -14.48
N VAL A 80 -11.60 -2.79 -13.18
CA VAL A 80 -10.45 -3.49 -12.62
C VAL A 80 -10.96 -4.46 -11.57
N THR A 81 -10.62 -5.74 -11.71
CA THR A 81 -11.11 -6.82 -10.83
C THR A 81 -9.93 -7.60 -10.26
N HIS A 82 -10.00 -7.94 -8.97
CA HIS A 82 -8.96 -8.72 -8.29
C HIS A 82 -9.58 -9.71 -7.32
N ASP A 83 -8.94 -10.87 -7.21
CA ASP A 83 -8.96 -11.64 -5.97
C ASP A 83 -7.85 -11.12 -5.06
N PHE A 84 -8.15 -10.94 -3.78
CA PHE A 84 -7.16 -10.54 -2.79
C PHE A 84 -7.29 -11.41 -1.53
N SER A 85 -6.16 -11.63 -0.86
CA SER A 85 -6.14 -12.27 0.44
C SER A 85 -6.32 -11.22 1.53
N HIS A 86 -7.22 -11.47 2.47
CA HIS A 86 -7.39 -10.67 3.68
C HIS A 86 -7.30 -11.55 4.93
N SER A 87 -6.95 -10.95 6.07
CA SER A 87 -7.01 -11.66 7.36
C SER A 87 -8.45 -12.08 7.66
N GLN A 88 -8.68 -13.38 7.90
CA GLN A 88 -9.99 -13.92 8.26
C GLN A 88 -10.51 -13.35 9.59
N ARG A 89 -9.62 -12.98 10.52
CA ARG A 89 -9.99 -12.32 11.79
C ARG A 89 -10.60 -10.93 11.62
N ALA A 90 -10.57 -10.37 10.41
CA ALA A 90 -11.08 -9.03 10.12
C ALA A 90 -12.56 -9.01 9.69
N LEU A 91 -13.21 -10.15 9.42
CA LEU A 91 -14.63 -10.14 9.06
C LEU A 91 -15.50 -10.10 10.32
N PRO A 92 -16.36 -9.09 10.50
CA PRO A 92 -17.28 -9.04 11.62
C PRO A 92 -18.26 -10.23 11.58
N ALA A 93 -18.22 -11.08 12.59
CA ALA A 93 -19.13 -12.23 12.70
C ALA A 93 -20.41 -11.85 13.45
N LEU A 94 -21.53 -12.45 13.05
CA LEU A 94 -22.78 -12.39 13.80
C LEU A 94 -22.79 -13.51 14.86
N GLY A 95 -23.42 -13.25 16.00
CA GLY A 95 -23.79 -14.25 17.00
C GLY A 95 -25.30 -14.45 17.04
N GLN A 96 -25.76 -15.47 17.76
CA GLN A 96 -27.18 -15.62 18.07
C GLN A 96 -27.69 -14.42 18.87
N GLY A 97 -28.92 -14.00 18.59
CA GLY A 97 -29.58 -12.87 19.25
C GLY A 97 -29.31 -11.54 18.55
N LYS A 98 -29.30 -10.46 19.34
CA LYS A 98 -29.18 -9.09 18.82
C LYS A 98 -27.71 -8.72 18.63
N ASN A 99 -27.31 -8.51 17.38
CA ASN A 99 -25.99 -8.02 17.01
C ASN A 99 -26.02 -6.51 16.78
N THR A 100 -25.04 -5.81 17.34
CA THR A 100 -24.81 -4.39 17.05
C THR A 100 -23.67 -4.27 16.06
N VAL A 101 -24.00 -3.87 14.83
CA VAL A 101 -23.01 -3.69 13.76
C VAL A 101 -22.65 -2.21 13.70
N THR A 102 -21.36 -1.90 13.84
CA THR A 102 -20.86 -0.52 13.70
C THR A 102 -20.04 -0.43 12.43
N VAL A 103 -20.46 0.47 11.54
CA VAL A 103 -19.68 0.92 10.40
C VAL A 103 -18.88 2.14 10.86
N SER A 104 -17.58 2.13 10.58
CA SER A 104 -16.70 3.28 10.77
C SER A 104 -15.77 3.38 9.56
N ALA A 105 -15.89 4.49 8.84
CA ALA A 105 -14.90 4.93 7.88
C ALA A 105 -13.81 5.71 8.62
N GLY A 106 -12.55 5.43 8.27
CA GLY A 106 -11.40 6.18 8.77
C GLY A 106 -11.36 7.62 8.25
N PRO A 107 -10.31 8.38 8.59
CA PRO A 107 -10.08 9.67 7.96
C PRO A 107 -9.96 9.52 6.43
N PRO A 108 -10.25 10.57 5.64
CA PRO A 108 -10.15 10.56 4.18
C PRO A 108 -8.68 10.64 3.73
N GLU A 109 -7.93 9.62 4.12
CA GLU A 109 -6.49 9.47 3.92
C GLU A 109 -6.23 8.24 3.06
N GLY A 110 -5.38 8.41 2.06
CA GLY A 110 -4.76 7.31 1.34
C GLY A 110 -3.38 7.06 1.91
N THR A 111 -2.77 5.91 1.58
CA THR A 111 -1.40 5.60 1.99
C THR A 111 -0.57 5.19 0.78
N VAL A 112 0.55 5.86 0.54
CA VAL A 112 1.62 5.33 -0.31
C VAL A 112 2.53 4.49 0.57
N THR A 113 2.78 3.24 0.17
CA THR A 113 3.64 2.31 0.92
C THR A 113 4.87 1.97 0.11
N LEU A 114 6.05 2.24 0.66
CA LEU A 114 7.29 1.60 0.24
C LEU A 114 7.49 0.40 1.16
N GLN A 115 7.35 -0.82 0.65
CA GLN A 115 7.65 -2.04 1.39
C GLN A 115 8.47 -2.96 0.49
N ALA A 116 9.71 -3.21 0.92
CA ALA A 116 10.67 -3.92 0.09
C ALA A 116 11.39 -5.02 0.87
N SER A 117 11.76 -6.10 0.18
CA SER A 117 12.74 -7.04 0.72
C SER A 117 14.15 -6.47 0.59
N THR A 118 14.98 -6.62 1.63
CA THR A 118 16.42 -6.28 1.52
C THR A 118 17.27 -7.41 0.96
N LYS A 119 16.64 -8.55 0.62
CA LYS A 119 17.30 -9.72 0.01
C LYS A 119 17.05 -9.73 -1.50
N LEU A 120 18.08 -9.38 -2.27
CA LEU A 120 18.01 -9.25 -3.73
C LEU A 120 17.60 -10.53 -4.46
N GLN A 121 17.86 -11.71 -3.88
CA GLN A 121 17.43 -13.00 -4.44
C GLN A 121 15.91 -13.15 -4.62
N TRP A 122 15.10 -12.27 -3.99
CA TRP A 122 13.64 -12.27 -4.17
C TRP A 122 13.16 -11.38 -5.31
N LYS A 123 14.07 -10.69 -6.01
CA LYS A 123 13.73 -9.88 -7.18
C LYS A 123 12.97 -10.71 -8.21
N GLY A 124 11.90 -10.13 -8.77
CA GLY A 124 10.98 -10.81 -9.67
C GLY A 124 9.88 -11.64 -8.99
N LYS A 125 10.06 -12.03 -7.72
CA LYS A 125 8.97 -12.62 -6.90
C LYS A 125 8.28 -11.57 -6.03
N ASN A 126 9.07 -10.69 -5.43
CA ASN A 126 8.64 -9.53 -4.64
C ASN A 126 9.47 -8.31 -5.08
N LEU A 127 9.01 -7.12 -4.71
CA LEU A 127 9.82 -5.91 -4.78
C LEU A 127 11.00 -6.00 -3.81
N VAL A 128 12.17 -5.60 -4.30
CA VAL A 128 13.38 -5.44 -3.50
C VAL A 128 13.72 -3.97 -3.36
N TYR A 129 14.51 -3.62 -2.34
CA TYR A 129 14.78 -2.21 -2.00
C TYR A 129 15.36 -1.40 -3.17
N THR A 130 16.11 -2.04 -4.08
CA THR A 130 16.66 -1.38 -5.27
C THR A 130 15.60 -0.98 -6.30
N ASP A 131 14.42 -1.60 -6.29
CA ASP A 131 13.29 -1.20 -7.15
C ASP A 131 12.67 0.13 -6.72
N PHE A 132 13.08 0.69 -5.58
CA PHE A 132 12.66 2.01 -5.10
C PHE A 132 13.75 3.09 -5.25
N HIS A 133 14.78 2.80 -6.06
CA HIS A 133 15.87 3.72 -6.41
C HIS A 133 16.52 4.45 -5.22
N PRO A 134 16.92 3.76 -4.13
CA PRO A 134 17.57 4.42 -3.02
C PRO A 134 18.97 4.90 -3.38
N GLU A 135 19.37 6.00 -2.76
CA GLU A 135 20.76 6.42 -2.73
C GLU A 135 21.50 5.66 -1.63
N LEU A 136 22.58 4.98 -1.98
CA LEU A 136 23.35 4.14 -1.05
C LEU A 136 24.80 4.62 -1.00
N LYS A 137 25.34 4.72 0.20
CA LYS A 137 26.75 5.04 0.45
C LYS A 137 27.31 4.10 1.49
N ASN A 138 28.36 3.35 1.14
CA ASN A 138 28.96 2.33 2.01
C ASN A 138 27.92 1.35 2.56
N ILE A 139 26.99 0.89 1.72
CA ILE A 139 26.01 -0.14 2.07
C ILE A 139 26.22 -1.31 1.13
N GLN A 140 26.43 -2.49 1.70
CA GLN A 140 26.57 -3.71 0.92
C GLN A 140 25.20 -4.19 0.43
N PRO A 141 25.13 -4.76 -0.80
CA PRO A 141 23.85 -5.09 -1.41
C PRO A 141 23.06 -6.18 -0.68
N ASP A 142 23.74 -7.11 -0.02
CA ASP A 142 23.11 -8.18 0.75
C ASP A 142 22.81 -7.71 2.18
N LEU A 143 21.53 -7.85 2.58
CA LEU A 143 21.02 -7.48 3.90
C LEU A 143 21.23 -6.01 4.29
N MET A 144 21.51 -5.13 3.31
CA MET A 144 21.81 -3.71 3.51
C MET A 144 22.74 -3.48 4.72
N ARG A 145 23.88 -4.20 4.71
CA ARG A 145 24.89 -4.12 5.77
C ARG A 145 25.76 -2.88 5.60
N VAL A 146 26.08 -2.19 6.69
CA VAL A 146 27.07 -1.10 6.67
C VAL A 146 28.44 -1.64 6.25
N GLU A 147 29.06 -0.99 5.27
CA GLU A 147 30.43 -1.23 4.86
C GLU A 147 31.39 -0.29 5.61
N GLY A 148 32.45 -0.85 6.19
CA GLY A 148 33.37 -0.09 7.04
C GLY A 148 32.71 0.38 8.34
N ALA A 149 33.00 1.63 8.74
CA ALA A 149 32.57 2.22 10.00
C ALA A 149 31.18 2.89 9.95
N SER A 150 30.75 3.34 8.77
CA SER A 150 29.50 4.08 8.59
C SER A 150 28.96 3.97 7.17
N GLY A 151 27.64 3.95 7.03
CA GLY A 151 26.97 3.96 5.73
C GLY A 151 25.60 4.63 5.78
N GLU A 152 25.07 4.96 4.61
CA GLU A 152 23.83 5.71 4.46
C GLU A 152 22.94 5.04 3.41
N ALA A 153 21.64 4.96 3.70
CA ALA A 153 20.62 4.56 2.72
C ALA A 153 19.47 5.58 2.75
N THR A 154 19.23 6.27 1.64
CA THR A 154 18.18 7.29 1.52
C THR A 154 17.10 6.82 0.55
N PHE A 155 15.85 6.87 0.99
CA PHE A 155 14.67 6.51 0.20
C PHE A 155 13.76 7.72 0.04
N ALA A 156 13.35 8.02 -1.19
CA ALA A 156 12.32 9.02 -1.46
C ALA A 156 10.93 8.39 -1.41
N ILE A 157 9.95 9.12 -0.89
CA ILE A 157 8.54 8.76 -0.93
C ILE A 157 7.70 9.99 -1.27
N ALA A 158 6.83 9.84 -2.27
CA ALA A 158 5.96 10.91 -2.75
C ALA A 158 4.49 10.47 -2.76
N ALA A 159 3.61 11.40 -2.38
CA ALA A 159 2.17 11.19 -2.30
C ALA A 159 1.41 12.10 -3.29
N PRO A 160 0.25 11.64 -3.83
CA PRO A 160 -0.60 12.46 -4.70
C PRO A 160 -1.20 13.70 -4.04
N GLY A 161 -1.31 13.69 -2.71
CA GLY A 161 -1.78 14.81 -1.91
C GLY A 161 -0.85 15.08 -0.74
N ASP A 162 -1.23 16.03 0.09
CA ASP A 162 -0.40 16.47 1.21
C ASP A 162 -0.25 15.33 2.23
N ILE A 163 1.00 14.98 2.54
CA ILE A 163 1.36 13.98 3.55
C ILE A 163 0.93 14.53 4.91
N VAL A 164 0.10 13.78 5.61
CA VAL A 164 -0.40 14.11 6.95
C VAL A 164 0.29 13.28 8.02
N ARG A 165 0.86 12.12 7.65
CA ARG A 165 1.59 11.25 8.57
C ARG A 165 2.60 10.42 7.80
N LEU A 166 3.83 10.37 8.30
CA LEU A 166 4.87 9.46 7.82
C LEU A 166 5.17 8.43 8.90
N ARG A 167 5.18 7.14 8.55
CA ARG A 167 5.42 6.05 9.50
C ARG A 167 6.52 5.15 8.97
N CYS A 168 7.34 4.62 9.87
CA CYS A 168 8.45 3.77 9.53
C CYS A 168 8.38 2.48 10.36
N GLY A 169 8.40 1.35 9.66
CA GLY A 169 8.60 0.03 10.24
C GLY A 169 9.92 -0.57 9.76
N VAL A 170 10.70 -1.14 10.67
CA VAL A 170 12.03 -1.65 10.36
C VAL A 170 12.32 -2.93 11.12
N HIS A 171 13.01 -3.87 10.48
CA HIS A 171 13.71 -4.96 11.15
C HIS A 171 15.21 -4.79 10.94
N TYR A 172 15.99 -4.69 12.01
CA TYR A 172 17.42 -4.40 11.93
C TYR A 172 18.24 -5.25 12.89
N ARG A 173 19.56 -5.25 12.66
CA ARG A 173 20.57 -5.80 13.57
C ARG A 173 21.61 -4.73 13.86
N ALA A 174 22.11 -4.71 15.10
CA ALA A 174 23.22 -3.88 15.55
C ALA A 174 23.95 -4.65 16.66
N ARG A 175 25.07 -5.32 16.38
CA ARG A 175 25.65 -6.35 17.28
C ARG A 175 26.38 -5.79 18.50
N ASP A 176 26.86 -4.55 18.43
CA ASP A 176 27.56 -3.85 19.50
C ASP A 176 26.74 -2.68 20.08
N LYS A 177 27.07 -2.20 21.28
CA LYS A 177 26.47 -0.97 21.85
C LYS A 177 26.79 0.27 21.02
N ALA A 178 27.90 0.25 20.28
CA ALA A 178 28.31 1.30 19.34
C ALA A 178 27.70 1.12 17.94
N ASP A 179 27.03 0.01 17.66
CA ASP A 179 26.32 -0.24 16.41
C ASP A 179 24.91 0.39 16.47
N GLY A 180 24.37 0.76 15.32
CA GLY A 180 22.99 1.24 15.23
C GLY A 180 22.72 2.05 13.97
N TRP A 181 21.48 2.52 13.86
CA TRP A 181 21.05 3.44 12.82
C TRP A 181 20.39 4.67 13.44
N GLU A 182 20.72 5.84 12.92
CA GLU A 182 19.86 7.01 13.06
C GLU A 182 18.87 7.02 11.91
N VAL A 183 17.59 7.26 12.19
CA VAL A 183 16.61 7.53 11.13
C VAL A 183 16.40 9.03 11.05
N GLN A 184 16.66 9.58 9.87
CA GLN A 184 16.56 10.98 9.56
C GLN A 184 15.53 11.22 8.46
N VAL A 185 14.86 12.37 8.48
CA VAL A 185 13.86 12.75 7.48
C VAL A 185 14.13 14.16 6.97
N SER A 186 13.96 14.33 5.67
CA SER A 186 13.90 15.62 4.96
C SER A 186 12.52 15.80 4.33
N PHE A 187 12.01 17.03 4.38
CA PHE A 187 10.78 17.46 3.70
C PHE A 187 11.06 18.62 2.71
N ASP A 188 12.33 18.93 2.47
CA ASP A 188 12.81 20.05 1.65
C ASP A 188 13.68 19.57 0.48
N GLY A 189 13.36 18.40 -0.09
CA GLY A 189 14.08 17.85 -1.23
C GLY A 189 15.52 17.39 -0.92
N GLY A 190 15.82 17.14 0.36
CA GLY A 190 17.12 16.67 0.81
C GLY A 190 18.10 17.79 1.21
N GLU A 191 17.66 19.05 1.23
CA GLU A 191 18.49 20.17 1.68
C GLU A 191 18.87 20.05 3.17
N SER A 192 17.93 19.64 4.02
CA SER A 192 18.19 19.40 5.44
C SER A 192 17.56 18.10 5.95
N PHE A 193 18.27 17.43 6.86
CA PHE A 193 17.82 16.19 7.48
C PHE A 193 17.75 16.34 8.99
N LYS A 194 16.61 15.92 9.58
CA LYS A 194 16.41 15.88 11.02
C LYS A 194 16.36 14.44 11.50
N THR A 195 17.13 14.10 12.52
CA THR A 195 16.99 12.81 13.21
C THR A 195 15.65 12.74 13.92
N VAL A 196 14.86 11.71 13.59
CA VAL A 196 13.51 11.48 14.13
C VAL A 196 13.44 10.22 15.00
N HIS A 197 14.39 9.30 14.85
CA HIS A 197 14.43 8.07 15.63
C HIS A 197 15.83 7.46 15.72
N GLN A 198 16.04 6.61 16.72
CA GLN A 198 17.33 5.95 16.97
C GLN A 198 17.13 4.43 17.14
N LEU A 199 17.80 3.64 16.31
CA LEU A 199 17.76 2.18 16.31
C LEU A 199 19.09 1.65 16.89
N SER A 200 19.14 1.50 18.21
CA SER A 200 20.38 1.23 18.95
C SER A 200 20.67 -0.25 19.15
N GLY A 201 21.95 -0.64 19.07
CA GLY A 201 22.43 -1.92 19.57
C GLY A 201 22.59 -1.96 21.11
N PRO A 202 22.90 -3.13 21.68
CA PRO A 202 23.17 -4.39 21.00
C PRO A 202 21.88 -5.20 20.83
N THR A 203 21.61 -5.64 19.60
CA THR A 203 20.52 -6.56 19.26
C THR A 203 20.92 -7.48 18.10
N PRO A 204 20.67 -8.81 18.19
CA PRO A 204 20.86 -9.72 17.06
C PRO A 204 19.80 -9.53 15.95
N GLY A 205 18.70 -8.87 16.28
CA GLY A 205 17.52 -8.63 15.44
C GLY A 205 16.44 -7.95 16.28
N HIS A 206 15.96 -6.78 15.86
CA HIS A 206 14.87 -6.06 16.52
C HIS A 206 13.90 -5.50 15.48
N CYS A 207 12.61 -5.56 15.78
CA CYS A 207 11.57 -4.89 15.00
C CYS A 207 11.18 -3.60 15.72
N ASP A 208 11.14 -2.50 15.00
CA ASP A 208 10.65 -1.23 15.52
C ASP A 208 9.62 -0.63 14.56
N TYR A 209 8.68 0.14 15.11
CA TYR A 209 7.65 0.84 14.36
C TYR A 209 7.31 2.16 15.04
N PHE A 210 7.45 3.26 14.31
CA PHE A 210 7.24 4.60 14.84
C PHE A 210 6.57 5.52 13.81
N THR A 211 5.97 6.59 14.32
CA THR A 211 5.42 7.68 13.51
C THR A 211 6.35 8.88 13.59
N VAL A 212 6.60 9.52 12.45
CA VAL A 212 7.38 10.75 12.35
C VAL A 212 6.45 11.92 12.65
N GLU A 213 6.80 12.67 13.69
CA GLU A 213 6.07 13.87 14.10
C GLU A 213 6.47 15.09 13.27
N GLY A 214 5.54 16.02 13.09
CA GLY A 214 5.82 17.35 12.53
C GLY A 214 6.05 17.39 11.02
N VAL A 215 5.31 16.59 10.25
CA VAL A 215 5.27 16.75 8.78
C VAL A 215 4.75 18.16 8.45
N PRO A 216 5.51 19.00 7.71
CA PRO A 216 5.07 20.35 7.39
C PRO A 216 3.80 20.35 6.52
N PRO A 217 2.85 21.29 6.72
CA PRO A 217 1.69 21.43 5.83
C PRO A 217 2.11 21.64 4.36
N GLY A 218 1.35 21.05 3.43
CA GLY A 218 1.65 21.15 1.99
C GLY A 218 2.77 20.23 1.49
N THR A 219 3.42 19.47 2.38
CA THR A 219 4.46 18.49 2.01
C THR A 219 3.86 17.36 1.18
N ARG A 220 4.43 17.06 0.01
CA ARG A 220 4.01 15.92 -0.83
C ARG A 220 5.10 14.89 -1.07
N GLU A 221 6.31 15.20 -0.64
CA GLU A 221 7.49 14.36 -0.79
C GLU A 221 8.30 14.39 0.51
N ALA A 222 8.90 13.26 0.84
CA ALA A 222 9.85 13.15 1.94
C ALA A 222 11.00 12.25 1.53
N MET A 223 12.20 12.52 2.06
CA MET A 223 13.32 11.60 1.99
C MET A 223 13.59 11.03 3.37
N VAL A 224 13.65 9.70 3.49
CA VAL A 224 13.99 9.00 4.72
C VAL A 224 15.38 8.41 4.59
N ARG A 225 16.30 8.88 5.43
CA ARG A 225 17.70 8.47 5.44
C ARG A 225 17.99 7.64 6.69
N PHE A 226 18.59 6.47 6.49
CA PHE A 226 19.15 5.65 7.54
C PHE A 226 20.66 5.88 7.59
N VAL A 227 21.17 6.44 8.69
CA VAL A 227 22.61 6.66 8.90
C VAL A 227 23.12 5.59 9.85
N GLY A 228 23.81 4.61 9.29
CA GLY A 228 24.33 3.45 10.00
C GLY A 228 25.73 3.69 10.54
N ARG A 229 25.97 3.19 11.74
CA ARG A 229 27.30 3.09 12.36
C ARG A 229 27.60 1.63 12.70
N GLN A 230 28.84 1.21 12.49
CA GLN A 230 29.24 -0.18 12.69
C GLN A 230 30.67 -0.28 13.26
N ARG A 231 30.76 -0.94 14.40
CA ARG A 231 31.98 -1.52 14.97
C ARG A 231 32.00 -3.05 14.77
N ASN A 232 30.86 -3.71 14.85
CA ASN A 232 30.75 -5.16 14.65
C ASN A 232 29.89 -5.51 13.44
N THR A 233 28.56 -5.40 13.53
CA THR A 233 27.67 -5.69 12.40
C THR A 233 26.36 -4.95 12.55
N THR A 234 26.05 -4.15 11.55
CA THR A 234 24.85 -3.31 11.47
C THR A 234 24.16 -3.54 10.13
N CYS A 235 22.89 -3.98 10.15
CA CYS A 235 22.13 -4.38 8.95
C CYS A 235 20.69 -3.83 9.01
N LEU A 236 20.07 -3.64 7.84
CA LEU A 236 18.63 -3.43 7.66
C LEU A 236 18.04 -4.65 6.92
N PHE A 237 17.21 -5.44 7.61
CA PHE A 237 16.65 -6.68 7.07
C PHE A 237 15.27 -6.51 6.42
N SER A 238 14.52 -5.49 6.86
CA SER A 238 13.29 -5.07 6.19
C SER A 238 13.03 -3.61 6.52
N LEU A 239 12.35 -2.94 5.59
CA LEU A 239 11.96 -1.56 5.73
C LEU A 239 10.55 -1.39 5.16
N ARG A 240 9.76 -0.57 5.84
CA ARG A 240 8.44 -0.12 5.42
C ARG A 240 8.31 1.36 5.71
N LEU A 241 8.05 2.17 4.69
CA LEU A 241 7.69 3.58 4.83
C LEU A 241 6.26 3.76 4.34
N ASP A 242 5.40 4.29 5.20
CA ASP A 242 4.04 4.62 4.85
C ASP A 242 3.89 6.14 4.91
N ALA A 243 3.58 6.76 3.77
CA ALA A 243 3.17 8.16 3.69
C ALA A 243 1.64 8.20 3.56
N ASP A 244 0.97 8.48 4.67
CA ASP A 244 -0.47 8.75 4.67
C ASP A 244 -0.70 10.18 4.20
N TYR A 245 -1.61 10.37 3.26
CA TYR A 245 -1.83 11.64 2.58
C TYR A 245 -3.32 11.94 2.46
N ARG A 246 -3.67 13.23 2.43
CA ARG A 246 -5.03 13.67 2.16
C ARG A 246 -5.40 13.31 0.72
N GLU A 247 -6.41 12.47 0.55
CA GLU A 247 -6.86 12.08 -0.79
C GLU A 247 -7.47 13.29 -1.53
N PRO A 248 -6.97 13.65 -2.74
CA PRO A 248 -7.45 14.84 -3.45
C PRO A 248 -8.95 14.85 -3.75
N LEU A 249 -9.54 13.67 -3.98
CA LEU A 249 -10.98 13.47 -4.26
C LEU A 249 -11.63 12.49 -3.28
N GLY A 250 -10.98 12.27 -2.14
CA GLY A 250 -11.45 11.36 -1.11
C GLY A 250 -12.54 11.98 -0.26
N GLY A 251 -12.97 11.22 0.74
CA GLY A 251 -14.12 11.57 1.56
C GLY A 251 -15.08 10.40 1.70
N PHE A 252 -15.93 10.50 2.71
CA PHE A 252 -16.98 9.50 2.89
C PHE A 252 -17.98 9.57 1.74
N ARG A 253 -18.26 8.42 1.13
CA ARG A 253 -19.35 8.22 0.18
C ARG A 253 -20.29 7.19 0.79
N PRO A 254 -21.61 7.41 0.77
CA PRO A 254 -22.55 6.40 1.24
C PRO A 254 -22.33 5.07 0.52
N PHE A 255 -22.47 3.96 1.24
CA PHE A 255 -22.32 2.62 0.67
C PHE A 255 -23.25 1.63 1.36
N LYS A 256 -23.58 0.56 0.65
CA LYS A 256 -24.36 -0.56 1.17
C LYS A 256 -23.44 -1.59 1.79
N VAL A 257 -23.86 -2.11 2.94
CA VAL A 257 -23.26 -3.24 3.63
C VAL A 257 -24.27 -4.37 3.63
N THR A 258 -23.97 -5.46 2.95
CA THR A 258 -24.85 -6.64 2.92
C THR A 258 -24.20 -7.79 3.66
N TYR A 259 -24.85 -8.23 4.73
CA TYR A 259 -24.52 -9.46 5.45
C TYR A 259 -25.29 -10.63 4.83
N VAL A 260 -24.59 -11.73 4.55
CA VAL A 260 -25.19 -13.01 4.15
C VAL A 260 -24.72 -14.08 5.13
N TRP A 261 -25.68 -14.78 5.73
CA TRP A 261 -25.43 -15.83 6.71
C TRP A 261 -26.46 -16.95 6.56
N GLU A 262 -26.23 -18.07 7.24
CA GLU A 262 -27.15 -19.20 7.27
C GLU A 262 -27.64 -19.45 8.70
N GLU A 263 -28.93 -19.73 8.86
CA GLU A 263 -29.57 -20.14 10.11
C GLU A 263 -30.42 -21.37 9.88
N GLY A 264 -30.13 -22.47 10.58
CA GLY A 264 -30.87 -23.73 10.40
C GLY A 264 -30.88 -24.24 8.96
N GLY A 265 -29.80 -24.03 8.20
CA GLY A 265 -29.69 -24.41 6.79
C GLY A 265 -30.33 -23.44 5.79
N LEU A 266 -30.91 -22.32 6.25
CA LEU A 266 -31.54 -21.30 5.40
C LEU A 266 -30.64 -20.07 5.27
N GLU A 267 -30.35 -19.65 4.04
CA GLU A 267 -29.67 -18.39 3.78
C GLU A 267 -30.56 -17.21 4.19
N LYS A 268 -29.95 -16.25 4.88
CA LYS A 268 -30.51 -14.99 5.32
C LYS A 268 -29.64 -13.86 4.80
N ARG A 269 -30.27 -12.72 4.51
CA ARG A 269 -29.60 -11.53 3.98
C ARG A 269 -30.17 -10.28 4.61
N GLN A 270 -29.30 -9.34 4.96
CA GLN A 270 -29.70 -8.00 5.36
C GLN A 270 -28.74 -6.97 4.77
N THR A 271 -29.31 -6.00 4.05
CA THR A 271 -28.59 -4.86 3.47
C THR A 271 -28.84 -3.62 4.31
N LEU A 272 -27.78 -2.91 4.63
CA LEU A 272 -27.75 -1.71 5.46
C LEU A 272 -27.10 -0.58 4.65
N LEU A 273 -27.73 0.60 4.60
CA LEU A 273 -27.14 1.77 3.95
C LEU A 273 -26.39 2.60 4.99
N ALA A 274 -25.06 2.68 4.88
CA ALA A 274 -24.24 3.59 5.66
C ALA A 274 -24.27 4.97 4.98
N GLU A 275 -24.93 5.94 5.60
CA GLU A 275 -25.06 7.32 5.11
C GLU A 275 -24.08 8.29 5.79
N LYS A 276 -23.42 7.82 6.86
CA LYS A 276 -22.47 8.61 7.64
C LYS A 276 -21.17 7.85 7.89
N PRO A 277 -20.04 8.55 8.08
CA PRO A 277 -18.74 7.92 8.40
C PRO A 277 -18.77 7.02 9.61
N GLN A 278 -19.68 7.25 10.56
CA GLN A 278 -19.93 6.37 11.67
C GLN A 278 -21.43 6.14 11.82
N GLN A 279 -21.84 4.88 11.77
CA GLN A 279 -23.24 4.50 11.87
C GLN A 279 -23.38 3.11 12.49
N THR A 280 -24.44 2.91 13.26
CA THR A 280 -24.74 1.65 13.94
C THR A 280 -26.06 1.08 13.45
N PHE A 281 -26.10 -0.23 13.28
CA PHE A 281 -27.25 -1.01 12.86
C PHE A 281 -27.48 -2.19 13.80
N THR A 282 -28.65 -2.80 13.70
CA THR A 282 -28.96 -4.04 14.39
C THR A 282 -29.28 -5.14 13.39
N ILE A 283 -28.70 -6.32 13.61
CA ILE A 283 -29.04 -7.57 12.92
C ILE A 283 -29.43 -8.58 14.00
N ALA A 284 -30.61 -9.18 13.89
CA ALA A 284 -31.03 -10.24 14.79
C ALA A 284 -30.86 -11.60 14.12
N CYS A 285 -30.28 -12.55 14.84
CA CYS A 285 -30.19 -13.95 14.45
C CYS A 285 -30.99 -14.78 15.46
N ASP A 286 -31.92 -15.58 14.98
CA ASP A 286 -32.77 -16.45 15.81
C ASP A 286 -31.96 -17.64 16.36
N SER A 287 -30.94 -18.10 15.64
CA SER A 287 -30.07 -19.23 15.99
C SER A 287 -28.60 -18.88 15.77
N THR A 288 -27.67 -19.81 16.06
CA THR A 288 -26.24 -19.61 15.80
C THR A 288 -26.00 -19.47 14.29
N PRO A 289 -25.57 -18.29 13.80
CA PRO A 289 -25.43 -18.06 12.37
C PRO A 289 -24.11 -18.63 11.83
N VAL A 290 -24.12 -19.09 10.58
CA VAL A 290 -22.91 -19.42 9.82
C VAL A 290 -22.68 -18.34 8.77
N MET A 291 -21.64 -17.52 8.97
CA MET A 291 -21.30 -16.44 8.04
C MET A 291 -20.94 -16.99 6.66
N LYS A 292 -21.52 -16.40 5.60
CA LYS A 292 -21.22 -16.76 4.20
C LYS A 292 -20.45 -15.65 3.50
N SER A 293 -20.94 -14.41 3.56
CA SER A 293 -20.26 -13.27 2.93
C SER A 293 -20.60 -11.94 3.59
N LEU A 294 -19.73 -10.96 3.34
CA LEU A 294 -19.93 -9.54 3.59
C LEU A 294 -19.65 -8.82 2.29
N ILE A 295 -20.62 -8.04 1.80
CA ILE A 295 -20.53 -7.33 0.52
C ILE A 295 -20.59 -5.83 0.80
N LEU A 296 -19.69 -5.06 0.19
CA LEU A 296 -19.61 -3.60 0.27
C LEU A 296 -19.79 -3.02 -1.14
N GLU A 297 -20.76 -2.13 -1.32
CA GLU A 297 -21.11 -1.55 -2.63
C GLU A 297 -21.28 -0.02 -2.52
N PHE A 298 -20.53 0.74 -3.32
CA PHE A 298 -20.58 2.21 -3.40
C PHE A 298 -21.53 2.70 -4.49
#